data_AF-A0AAP3CUS5-F1
#
_entry.id   AF-A0AAP3CUS5-F1
#
_cell.length_a   1.000
_cell.length_b   1.000
_cell.length_c   1.000
_cell.angle_alpha   90.00
_cell.angle_beta   90.00
_cell.angle_gamma   90.00
#
_symmetry.space_group_name_H-M   'P 1'
#
loop_
_entity.id
_entity.type
_entity.pdbx_description
1 polymer ?
#
loop_
_entity_poly.entity_id
_entity_poly.type
_entity_poly.pdbx_seq_one_letter_code
_entity_poly.pdbx_strand_id
1 'polypeptide(L)' 'MAHLLRQAIYQKKEFLKTKLMLSEFYRGRGEQLADYTLSELEKEYESLRKMKKEM' A
#
# COMPACT_ATOMS: atom_id res chain seq x y z
N MET A 1 -8.52 -15.28 17.94
CA MET A 1 -7.96 -13.92 17.90
C MET A 1 -6.81 -13.74 16.91
N ALA A 2 -5.67 -14.44 17.05
CA ALA A 2 -4.48 -14.20 16.22
C ALA A 2 -4.68 -14.40 14.71
N HIS A 3 -5.55 -15.33 14.29
CA HIS A 3 -5.89 -15.52 12.87
C HIS A 3 -6.63 -14.32 12.26
N LEU A 4 -7.57 -13.73 13.00
CA LEU A 4 -8.32 -12.56 12.55
C LEU A 4 -7.39 -11.36 12.40
N LEU A 5 -6.45 -11.17 13.33
CA LEU A 5 -5.45 -10.11 13.24
C LEU A 5 -4.54 -10.29 12.01
N ARG A 6 -4.06 -11.51 11.76
CA ARG A 6 -3.26 -11.83 10.57
C ARG A 6 -4.03 -11.59 9.27
N GLN A 7 -5.31 -11.97 9.22
CA GLN A 7 -6.17 -11.70 8.07
C GLN A 7 -6.38 -10.20 7.85
N ALA A 8 -6.64 -9.44 8.92
CA ALA A 8 -6.81 -7.99 8.82
C ALA A 8 -5.51 -7.30 8.33
N ILE A 9 -4.35 -7.72 8.82
CA ILE A 9 -3.04 -7.23 8.36
C ILE A 9 -2.83 -7.55 6.88
N TYR A 10 -3.13 -8.79 6.47
CA TYR A 10 -3.00 -9.21 5.08
C TYR A 10 -3.93 -8.42 4.15
N GLN A 11 -5.21 -8.30 4.52
CA GLN A 11 -6.20 -7.51 3.79
C GLN A 11 -5.76 -6.05 3.65
N LYS A 12 -5.21 -5.45 4.72
CA LYS A 12 -4.70 -4.07 4.69
C LYS A 12 -3.50 -3.93 3.75
N LYS A 13 -2.56 -4.88 3.77
CA LYS A 13 -1.41 -4.91 2.85
C LYS A 13 -1.87 -4.98 1.39
N GLU A 14 -2.76 -5.92 1.07
CA GLU A 14 -3.27 -6.08 -0.30
C GLU A 14 -4.05 -4.86 -0.79
N PHE A 15 -4.85 -4.25 0.09
CA PHE A 15 -5.54 -3.00 -0.22
C PHE A 15 -4.56 -1.87 -0.57
N LEU A 16 -3.53 -1.66 0.24
CA LEU A 16 -2.53 -0.63 -0.01
C LEU A 16 -1.75 -0.90 -1.29
N LYS A 17 -1.26 -2.13 -1.51
CA LYS A 17 -0.58 -2.52 -2.75
C LYS A 17 -1.42 -2.23 -3.98
N THR A 18 -2.70 -2.62 -3.95
CA THR A 18 -3.63 -2.37 -5.05
C THR A 18 -3.80 -0.87 -5.32
N LYS A 19 -3.96 -0.05 -4.28
CA LYS A 19 -4.08 1.40 -4.43
C LYS A 19 -2.82 2.04 -4.99
N LEU A 20 -1.65 1.58 -4.53
CA LEU A 20 -0.36 2.04 -5.03
C LEU A 20 -0.18 1.63 -6.50
N MET A 21 -0.42 0.37 -6.87
CA MET A 21 -0.32 -0.11 -8.26
C MET A 21 -1.27 0.61 -9.24
N LEU A 22 -2.47 1.00 -8.78
CA LEU A 22 -3.42 1.79 -9.56
C LEU A 22 -3.01 3.26 -9.70
N SER A 23 -2.06 3.75 -8.90
CA SER A 23 -1.48 5.07 -9.09
C SER A 23 -0.46 5.03 -10.25
N GLU A 24 -0.41 6.09 -11.04
CA GLU A 24 0.54 6.19 -12.15
C GLU A 24 2.02 6.14 -11.69
N PHE A 25 2.28 6.41 -10.41
CA PHE A 25 3.61 6.39 -9.79
C PHE A 25 4.23 4.99 -9.70
N TYR A 26 3.41 3.95 -9.52
CA TYR A 26 3.88 2.57 -9.33
C TYR A 26 3.49 1.64 -10.49
N ARG A 27 2.99 2.20 -11.60
CA ARG A 27 2.68 1.44 -12.81
C ARG A 27 3.95 0.74 -13.33
N GLY A 28 3.97 -0.59 -13.29
CA GLY A 28 5.14 -1.39 -13.67
C GLY A 28 6.20 -1.58 -12.58
N ARG A 29 6.02 -1.02 -11.37
CA ARG A 29 6.89 -1.23 -10.20
C ARG A 29 6.23 -2.12 -9.14
N GLY A 30 5.28 -2.96 -9.56
CA GLY A 30 4.52 -3.82 -8.65
C GLY A 30 5.40 -4.80 -7.86
N GLU A 31 6.52 -5.24 -8.43
CA GLU A 31 7.51 -6.08 -7.75
C GLU A 31 8.18 -5.37 -6.57
N GLN A 32 8.44 -4.06 -6.67
CA GLN A 32 9.05 -3.30 -5.56
C GLN A 32 8.10 -3.23 -4.35
N LEU A 33 6.79 -3.19 -4.59
CA LEU A 33 5.79 -3.19 -3.52
C LEU A 33 5.67 -4.56 -2.82
N ALA A 34 6.17 -5.65 -3.42
CA ALA A 34 6.10 -6.98 -2.84
C ALA A 34 6.97 -7.11 -1.59
N ASP A 35 8.15 -6.47 -1.62
CA ASP A 35 9.14 -6.50 -0.55
C ASP A 35 8.82 -5.55 0.62
N TYR A 36 7.84 -4.66 0.45
CA TYR A 36 7.52 -3.63 1.44
C TYR A 36 6.80 -4.21 2.67
N THR A 37 7.21 -3.72 3.83
CA THR A 37 6.50 -3.90 5.09
C THR A 37 5.18 -3.12 5.09
N LEU A 38 4.27 -3.44 6.02
CA LEU A 38 2.98 -2.76 6.10
C LEU A 38 3.16 -1.25 6.33
N SER A 39 4.09 -0.86 7.20
CA SER A 39 4.34 0.54 7.54
C SER A 39 4.93 1.33 6.37
N GLU A 40 5.75 0.70 5.52
CA GLU A 40 6.26 1.34 4.30
C GLU A 40 5.13 1.58 3.29
N LEU A 41 4.26 0.59 3.08
CA LEU A 41 3.07 0.74 2.23
C LEU A 41 2.14 1.85 2.74
N GLU A 42 1.98 1.98 4.06
CA GLU A 42 1.18 3.04 4.67
C GLU A 42 1.79 4.42 4.44
N LYS A 43 3.11 4.58 4.64
CA LYS A 43 3.81 5.85 4.38
C LYS A 43 3.71 6.27 2.92
N GLU A 44 3.93 5.35 1.98
CA GLU A 44 3.82 5.63 0.55
C GLU A 44 2.40 6.04 0.16
N TYR A 45 1.40 5.33 0.69
CA TYR A 45 0.00 5.67 0.46
C TYR A 45 -0.36 7.04 1.03
N GLU A 46 0.11 7.39 2.23
CA GLU A 46 -0.09 8.72 2.79
C GLU A 46 0.61 9.81 1.97
N SER A 47 1.83 9.57 1.52
CA SER A 47 2.57 10.50 0.64
C SER A 47 1.81 10.76 -0.65
N LEU A 48 1.35 9.70 -1.34
CA LEU A 48 0.51 9.84 -2.53
C LEU A 48 -0.79 10.58 -2.26
N ARG A 49 -1.43 10.31 -1.11
CA ARG A 49 -2.66 10.99 -0.72
C ARG A 49 -2.43 12.49 -0.46
N LYS A 50 -1.29 12.87 0.10
CA LYS A 50 -0.89 14.28 0.27
C LYS A 50 -0.62 14.94 -1.07
N MET A 51 0.16 14.30 -1.96
CA MET A 51 0.43 14.82 -3.30
C MET A 51 -0.86 15.03 -4.12
N LYS A 52 -1.80 14.08 -4.07
CA LYS A 52 -3.10 14.21 -4.74
C LYS A 52 -3.99 15.31 -4.16
N LYS A 53 -3.77 15.70 -2.90
CA LYS A 53 -4.51 16.79 -2.25
C LYS A 53 -3.93 18.17 -2.57
N GLU A 54 -2.66 18.22 -2.95
CA GLU A 54 -1.93 19.44 -3.31
C GLU A 54 -1.97 19.74 -4.82
N MET A 55 -2.36 18.78 -5.67
CA MET A 55 -2.76 19.00 -7.08
C MET A 55 -4.24 19.40 -7.18
#